data_AF-A0A962S0R4-F1
#
_entry.id   AF-A0A962S0R4-F1
#
_cell.length_a   1.000
_cell.length_b   1.000
_cell.length_c   1.000
_cell.angle_alpha   90.00
_cell.angle_beta   90.00
_cell.angle_gamma   90.00
#
_symmetry.space_group_name_H-M   'P 1'
#
loop_
_entity.id
_entity.type
_entity.pdbx_description
1 polymer ?
#
loop_
_entity_poly.entity_id
_entity_poly.type
_entity_poly.pdbx_seq_one_letter_code
_entity_poly.pdbx_strand_id
1 'polypeptide(L)'
;MTGMPSMLESCFTFRRIGAVIPLLILSFFHATGAAAAACLVPVAPTDLSACEQELQQNPRDIRLRRALTEALIGLGKRREAIKLLEAGLKLHPEDEQMQEMLKLQRSFLEEKAWAEKQRLSREESVTEKSDPRIRLNVIRCTKLKGEAALEACDEGLAALPGDVDLVLGKAEALLDMNRIVEAILLLREARASHASNTQFAEMVGRAEAKRKLLSGQCFTRRGAEALKACDIALLKGAADELRIQRRRADLLFEQNRAAEALAAHKAARRLKSAKTGADDGEVEESAVRERSAEAAAAPPKVAVAEPTPAKPAETVSEAESRIDGGQAKRGANAAAPSPVTAQVTRYSNAPLRPGITY
;
A
#
# COMPACT_ATOMS: atom_id res chain seq x y z
N MET A 1 -83.58 9.50 -3.28
CA MET A 1 -83.88 8.07 -3.44
C MET A 1 -83.63 7.41 -2.10
N THR A 2 -84.72 6.92 -1.49
CA THR A 2 -84.82 5.86 -0.45
C THR A 2 -83.87 5.91 0.75
N GLY A 3 -84.28 6.00 2.01
CA GLY A 3 -85.60 6.00 2.65
C GLY A 3 -85.40 6.01 4.18
N MET A 4 -86.19 6.82 4.89
CA MET A 4 -86.56 6.65 6.31
C MET A 4 -87.47 5.40 6.48
N PRO A 5 -88.04 5.03 7.66
CA PRO A 5 -88.00 5.56 9.04
C PRO A 5 -87.74 4.43 10.09
N SER A 6 -87.73 4.56 11.43
CA SER A 6 -88.84 4.87 12.37
C SER A 6 -88.26 4.71 13.80
N MET A 7 -88.28 5.69 14.71
CA MET A 7 -89.39 6.10 15.62
C MET A 7 -89.91 5.00 16.56
N LEU A 8 -89.76 5.24 17.88
CA LEU A 8 -90.71 5.07 19.00
C LEU A 8 -89.92 4.80 20.30
N GLU A 9 -89.74 5.78 21.20
CA GLU A 9 -90.65 6.11 22.33
C GLU A 9 -91.14 4.88 23.11
N SER A 10 -90.72 4.77 24.38
CA SER A 10 -91.66 4.87 25.51
C SER A 10 -90.99 4.69 26.87
N CYS A 11 -91.39 5.57 27.78
CA CYS A 11 -91.16 5.61 29.21
C CYS A 11 -91.49 4.30 29.94
N PHE A 12 -90.76 4.00 31.02
CA PHE A 12 -91.39 3.54 32.27
C PHE A 12 -90.58 3.97 33.49
N THR A 13 -91.23 4.77 34.32
CA THR A 13 -90.83 5.19 35.68
C THR A 13 -91.34 4.18 36.73
N PHE A 14 -90.87 4.35 37.97
CA PHE A 14 -91.28 3.75 39.27
C PHE A 14 -90.60 2.42 39.67
N ARG A 15 -89.73 2.35 40.70
CA ARG A 15 -89.84 2.63 42.16
C ARG A 15 -90.26 1.39 42.98
N ARG A 16 -89.33 0.86 43.80
CA ARG A 16 -89.46 0.37 45.20
C ARG A 16 -88.19 -0.41 45.57
N ILE A 17 -87.31 0.11 46.44
CA ILE A 17 -87.22 -0.09 47.90
C ILE A 17 -87.16 -1.58 48.30
N GLY A 18 -86.03 -2.00 48.87
CA GLY A 18 -85.97 -3.16 49.76
C GLY A 18 -84.61 -3.85 49.88
N ALA A 19 -84.04 -3.83 51.10
CA ALA A 19 -83.10 -4.81 51.70
C ALA A 19 -81.58 -4.70 51.43
N VAL A 20 -80.92 -3.93 52.33
CA VAL A 20 -79.82 -4.33 53.24
C VAL A 20 -79.10 -5.67 52.96
N ILE A 21 -77.78 -5.63 52.76
CA ILE A 21 -76.70 -6.22 53.63
C ILE A 21 -75.35 -6.10 52.88
N PRO A 22 -74.24 -5.72 53.55
CA PRO A 22 -72.96 -5.41 52.92
C PRO A 22 -72.05 -6.65 52.82
N LEU A 23 -71.26 -6.76 51.77
CA LEU A 23 -70.09 -7.64 51.75
C LEU A 23 -68.86 -6.89 51.24
N LEU A 24 -68.07 -6.52 52.23
CA LEU A 24 -66.71 -6.03 52.16
C LEU A 24 -65.78 -7.15 51.65
N ILE A 25 -64.70 -6.74 50.95
CA ILE A 25 -63.36 -7.35 50.96
C ILE A 25 -62.97 -8.29 49.77
N LEU A 26 -61.79 -7.96 49.22
CA LEU A 26 -60.84 -8.74 48.40
C LEU A 26 -61.08 -8.89 46.89
N SER A 27 -60.80 -7.82 46.15
CA SER A 27 -60.23 -7.91 44.79
C SER A 27 -58.91 -7.13 44.69
N PHE A 28 -58.00 -7.43 45.62
CA PHE A 28 -56.56 -7.11 45.54
C PHE A 28 -55.78 -8.43 45.70
N PHE A 29 -56.02 -9.38 44.79
CA PHE A 29 -55.15 -10.55 44.61
C PHE A 29 -54.32 -10.35 43.34
N HIS A 30 -53.22 -9.62 43.54
CA HIS A 30 -51.87 -9.88 43.04
C HIS A 30 -51.74 -10.58 41.67
N ALA A 31 -51.61 -9.77 40.61
CA ALA A 31 -50.95 -10.15 39.36
C ALA A 31 -49.40 -10.05 39.47
N THR A 32 -48.82 -10.03 40.67
CA THR A 32 -47.37 -9.83 40.90
C THR A 32 -46.52 -11.08 40.60
N GLY A 33 -47.14 -12.25 40.40
CA GLY A 33 -46.39 -13.49 40.14
C GLY A 33 -45.90 -13.68 38.69
N ALA A 34 -46.67 -13.21 37.70
CA ALA A 34 -46.39 -13.50 36.29
C ALA A 34 -45.24 -12.64 35.71
N ALA A 35 -45.15 -11.38 36.14
CA ALA A 35 -44.08 -10.46 35.73
C ALA A 35 -42.72 -10.89 36.30
N ALA A 36 -42.64 -11.24 37.59
CA ALA A 36 -41.42 -11.76 38.22
C ALA A 36 -40.93 -13.05 37.55
N ALA A 37 -41.85 -13.94 37.17
CA ALA A 37 -41.52 -15.18 36.49
C ALA A 37 -40.89 -14.95 35.11
N ALA A 38 -41.36 -13.95 34.34
CA ALA A 38 -40.81 -13.62 33.02
C ALA A 38 -39.35 -13.14 33.07
N CYS A 39 -38.94 -12.51 34.18
CA CYS A 39 -37.59 -12.03 34.38
C CYS A 39 -36.63 -13.14 34.83
N LEU A 40 -37.14 -14.25 35.37
CA LEU A 40 -36.37 -15.39 35.88
C LEU A 40 -36.14 -16.49 34.82
N VAL A 41 -36.60 -16.27 33.58
CA VAL A 41 -36.40 -17.17 32.44
C VAL A 41 -35.09 -16.81 31.72
N PRO A 42 -34.31 -17.80 31.24
CA PRO A 42 -32.99 -17.57 30.63
C PRO A 42 -32.99 -16.77 29.31
N VAL A 43 -34.16 -16.47 28.73
CA VAL A 43 -34.28 -15.60 27.56
C VAL A 43 -34.80 -14.26 28.03
N ALA A 44 -33.92 -13.26 28.06
CA ALA A 44 -34.24 -11.90 28.46
C ALA A 44 -35.36 -11.33 27.56
N PRO A 45 -36.47 -10.83 28.12
CA PRO A 45 -37.46 -10.10 27.34
C PRO A 45 -36.84 -8.80 26.79
N THR A 46 -37.27 -8.38 25.60
CA THR A 46 -36.81 -7.13 24.98
C THR A 46 -37.27 -5.89 25.74
N ASP A 47 -38.39 -6.02 26.47
CA ASP A 47 -38.90 -5.02 27.41
C ASP A 47 -38.73 -5.54 28.84
N LEU A 48 -38.01 -4.74 29.65
CA LEU A 48 -37.69 -5.04 31.03
C LEU A 48 -38.52 -4.22 32.03
N SER A 49 -39.45 -3.39 31.55
CA SER A 49 -40.25 -2.47 32.38
C SER A 49 -41.03 -3.17 33.49
N ALA A 50 -41.60 -4.34 33.21
CA ALA A 50 -42.31 -5.15 34.20
C ALA A 50 -41.38 -5.66 35.32
N CYS A 51 -40.14 -6.06 34.96
CA CYS A 51 -39.11 -6.48 35.91
C CYS A 51 -38.63 -5.31 36.77
N GLU A 52 -38.46 -4.13 36.16
CA GLU A 52 -38.06 -2.90 36.85
C GLU A 52 -39.14 -2.47 37.85
N GLN A 53 -40.40 -2.51 37.45
CA GLN A 53 -41.54 -2.15 38.30
C GLN A 53 -41.69 -3.11 39.48
N GLU A 54 -41.53 -4.41 39.27
CA GLU A 54 -41.56 -5.41 40.34
C GLU A 54 -40.39 -5.20 41.32
N LEU A 55 -39.20 -4.90 40.81
CA LEU A 55 -38.04 -4.60 41.65
C LEU A 55 -38.21 -3.30 42.44
N GLN A 56 -38.97 -2.32 41.94
CA GLN A 56 -39.33 -1.13 42.71
C GLN A 56 -40.26 -1.46 43.89
N GLN A 57 -41.19 -2.40 43.69
CA GLN A 57 -42.09 -2.88 44.75
C GLN A 57 -41.34 -3.72 45.78
N ASN A 58 -40.35 -4.51 45.33
CA ASN A 58 -39.54 -5.39 46.16
C ASN A 58 -38.03 -5.13 46.01
N PRO A 59 -37.48 -4.00 46.53
CA PRO A 59 -36.10 -3.58 46.26
C PRO A 59 -35.00 -4.55 46.74
N ARG A 60 -35.33 -5.39 47.72
CA ARG A 60 -34.42 -6.39 48.32
C ARG A 60 -34.46 -7.74 47.63
N ASP A 61 -35.28 -7.95 46.60
CA ASP A 61 -35.28 -9.20 45.83
C ASP A 61 -33.97 -9.34 45.03
N ILE A 62 -33.08 -10.18 45.55
CA ILE A 62 -31.76 -10.40 45.00
C ILE A 62 -31.79 -11.23 43.71
N ARG A 63 -32.76 -12.15 43.60
CA ARG A 63 -32.89 -13.03 42.43
C ARG A 63 -33.40 -12.24 41.24
N LEU A 64 -34.44 -11.44 41.45
CA LEU A 64 -34.99 -10.56 40.42
C LEU A 64 -33.95 -9.54 39.95
N ARG A 65 -33.20 -8.93 40.87
CA ARG A 65 -32.14 -7.97 40.53
C ARG A 65 -31.04 -8.59 39.67
N ARG A 66 -30.59 -9.80 40.00
CA ARG A 66 -29.59 -10.51 39.21
C ARG A 66 -30.10 -10.84 37.82
N ALA A 67 -31.30 -11.38 37.71
CA ALA A 67 -31.88 -11.75 36.42
C ALA A 67 -32.10 -10.53 35.51
N LEU A 68 -32.57 -9.42 36.08
CA LEU A 68 -32.66 -8.14 35.37
C LEU A 68 -31.28 -7.61 34.94
N THR A 69 -30.25 -7.77 35.78
CA THR A 69 -28.87 -7.41 35.42
C THR A 69 -28.36 -8.24 34.25
N GLU A 70 -28.55 -9.56 34.27
CA GLU A 70 -28.16 -10.46 33.19
C GLU A 70 -28.88 -10.11 31.88
N ALA A 71 -30.17 -9.77 31.95
CA ALA A 71 -30.94 -9.28 30.82
C ALA A 71 -30.39 -7.97 30.24
N LEU A 72 -30.08 -6.99 31.08
CA LEU A 72 -29.45 -5.73 30.67
C LEU A 72 -28.07 -5.96 30.01
N ILE A 73 -27.29 -6.91 30.53
CA ILE A 73 -26.01 -7.30 29.93
C ILE A 73 -26.22 -7.92 28.55
N GLY A 74 -27.20 -8.83 28.42
CA GLY A 74 -27.57 -9.47 27.15
C GLY A 74 -28.05 -8.48 26.08
N LEU A 75 -28.74 -7.42 26.49
CA LEU A 75 -29.15 -6.30 25.63
C LEU A 75 -28.02 -5.29 25.34
N GLY A 76 -26.81 -5.50 25.86
CA GLY A 76 -25.67 -4.59 25.70
C GLY A 76 -25.74 -3.33 26.57
N LYS A 77 -26.75 -3.17 27.42
CA LYS A 77 -26.97 -2.03 28.32
C LYS A 77 -26.13 -2.13 29.61
N ARG A 78 -24.82 -2.37 29.49
CA ARG A 78 -23.93 -2.63 30.63
C ARG A 78 -23.83 -1.50 31.66
N ARG A 79 -23.98 -0.23 31.23
CA ARG A 79 -23.98 0.91 32.16
C ARG A 79 -25.19 0.90 33.09
N GLU A 80 -26.34 0.49 32.59
CA GLU A 80 -27.57 0.34 33.40
C GLU A 80 -27.44 -0.87 34.32
N ALA A 81 -26.89 -1.98 33.82
CA ALA A 81 -26.59 -3.17 34.63
C ALA A 81 -25.65 -2.85 35.82
N ILE A 82 -24.60 -2.04 35.61
CA ILE A 82 -23.67 -1.60 36.66
C ILE A 82 -24.41 -0.80 37.74
N LYS A 83 -25.26 0.17 37.35
CA LYS A 83 -26.05 0.95 38.32
C LYS A 83 -26.97 0.05 39.14
N LEU A 84 -27.56 -0.96 38.50
CA LEU A 84 -28.45 -1.90 39.14
C LEU A 84 -27.71 -2.79 40.16
N LEU A 85 -26.51 -3.25 39.81
CA LEU A 85 -25.60 -4.00 40.70
C LEU A 85 -25.12 -3.15 41.88
N GLU A 86 -24.70 -1.90 41.64
CA GLU A 86 -24.28 -0.96 42.68
C GLU A 86 -25.43 -0.67 43.67
N ALA A 87 -26.65 -0.50 43.17
CA ALA A 87 -27.83 -0.35 44.02
C ALA A 87 -28.15 -1.62 44.82
N GLY A 88 -27.91 -2.81 44.24
CA GLY A 88 -28.08 -4.10 44.92
C GLY A 88 -27.09 -4.32 46.04
N LEU A 89 -25.82 -4.09 45.78
CA LEU A 89 -24.73 -4.26 46.75
C LEU A 89 -24.78 -3.25 47.90
N LYS A 90 -25.51 -2.13 47.77
CA LYS A 90 -25.83 -1.27 48.91
C LYS A 90 -26.80 -1.92 49.90
N LEU A 91 -27.68 -2.80 49.41
CA LEU A 91 -28.69 -3.50 50.21
C LEU A 91 -28.18 -4.86 50.71
N HIS A 92 -27.35 -5.54 49.91
CA HIS A 92 -26.77 -6.86 50.20
C HIS A 92 -25.26 -6.84 49.90
N PRO A 93 -24.44 -6.22 50.78
CA PRO A 93 -23.00 -6.08 50.53
C PRO A 93 -22.24 -7.41 50.42
N GLU A 94 -22.77 -8.47 51.01
CA GLU A 94 -22.18 -9.81 51.09
C GLU A 94 -22.40 -10.70 49.86
N ASP A 95 -23.21 -10.27 48.89
CA ASP A 95 -23.50 -11.08 47.70
C ASP A 95 -22.30 -11.12 46.75
N GLU A 96 -21.49 -12.16 46.88
CA GLU A 96 -20.28 -12.39 46.09
C GLU A 96 -20.57 -12.39 44.58
N GLN A 97 -21.70 -12.95 44.16
CA GLN A 97 -22.04 -13.04 42.74
C GLN A 97 -22.29 -11.66 42.12
N MET A 98 -23.02 -10.77 42.79
CA MET A 98 -23.19 -9.39 42.32
C MET A 98 -21.87 -8.60 42.35
N GLN A 99 -20.99 -8.86 43.32
CA GLN A 99 -19.65 -8.26 43.35
C GLN A 99 -18.83 -8.68 42.12
N GLU A 100 -18.83 -9.97 41.79
CA GLU A 100 -18.16 -10.50 40.60
C GLU A 100 -18.75 -9.94 39.31
N MET A 101 -20.08 -9.93 39.18
CA MET A 101 -20.76 -9.33 38.04
C MET A 101 -20.36 -7.86 37.88
N LEU A 102 -20.35 -7.08 38.97
CA LEU A 102 -19.97 -5.66 38.95
C LEU A 102 -18.53 -5.47 38.49
N LYS A 103 -17.60 -6.25 39.04
CA LYS A 103 -16.19 -6.23 38.67
C LYS A 103 -16.01 -6.53 37.18
N LEU A 104 -16.66 -7.58 36.68
CA LEU A 104 -16.61 -7.97 35.28
C LEU A 104 -17.17 -6.88 34.35
N GLN A 105 -18.32 -6.29 34.70
CA GLN A 105 -18.93 -5.25 33.88
C GLN A 105 -18.10 -3.96 33.84
N ARG A 106 -17.51 -3.57 34.97
CA ARG A 106 -16.59 -2.42 35.03
C ARG A 106 -15.34 -2.66 34.18
N SER A 107 -14.71 -3.83 34.34
CA SER A 107 -13.56 -4.23 33.54
C SER A 107 -13.86 -4.19 32.04
N PHE A 108 -15.03 -4.67 31.62
CA PHE A 108 -15.45 -4.61 30.21
C PHE A 108 -15.57 -3.18 29.68
N LEU A 109 -16.18 -2.26 30.44
CA LEU A 109 -16.30 -0.86 30.01
C LEU A 109 -14.95 -0.13 29.99
N GLU A 110 -14.07 -0.42 30.95
CA GLU A 110 -12.71 0.11 30.97
C GLU A 110 -11.92 -0.37 29.75
N GLU A 111 -11.97 -1.66 29.42
CA GLU A 111 -11.30 -2.21 28.26
C GLU A 111 -11.85 -1.60 26.96
N LYS A 112 -13.18 -1.47 26.84
CA LYS A 112 -13.80 -0.80 25.70
C LYS A 112 -13.34 0.65 25.56
N ALA A 113 -13.26 1.39 26.66
CA ALA A 113 -12.80 2.78 26.65
C ALA A 113 -11.32 2.88 26.29
N TRP A 114 -10.49 1.97 26.80
CA TRP A 114 -9.08 1.88 26.44
C TRP A 114 -8.91 1.60 24.95
N ALA A 115 -9.62 0.61 24.41
CA ALA A 115 -9.57 0.25 22.99
C ALA A 115 -9.97 1.42 22.08
N GLU A 116 -11.02 2.17 22.43
CA GLU A 116 -11.41 3.36 21.67
C GLU A 116 -10.34 4.46 21.75
N LYS A 117 -9.76 4.69 22.93
CA LYS A 117 -8.66 5.65 23.09
C LYS A 117 -7.45 5.26 22.23
N GLN A 118 -7.11 3.98 22.15
CA GLN A 118 -6.04 3.48 21.28
C GLN A 118 -6.37 3.69 19.81
N ARG A 119 -7.62 3.47 19.40
CA ARG A 119 -8.08 3.69 18.02
C ARG A 119 -7.94 5.17 17.63
N LEU A 120 -8.45 6.07 18.46
CA LEU A 120 -8.36 7.51 18.23
C LEU A 120 -6.92 8.01 18.19
N SER A 121 -6.06 7.54 19.11
CA SER A 121 -4.64 7.87 19.11
C SER A 121 -3.90 7.35 17.86
N ARG A 122 -4.31 6.20 17.33
CA ARG A 122 -3.80 5.68 16.06
C ARG A 122 -4.27 6.53 14.88
N GLU A 123 -5.54 6.92 14.84
CA GLU A 123 -6.09 7.79 13.79
C GLU A 123 -5.42 9.17 13.79
N GLU A 124 -5.17 9.76 14.97
CA GLU A 124 -4.47 11.04 15.12
C GLU A 124 -2.98 10.97 14.72
N SER A 125 -2.34 9.81 14.89
CA SER A 125 -0.94 9.60 14.50
C SER A 125 -0.76 9.13 13.05
N VAL A 126 -1.84 9.02 12.27
CA VAL A 126 -1.76 8.70 10.84
C VAL A 126 -1.17 9.91 10.11
N THR A 127 0.15 9.87 9.88
CA THR A 127 0.84 10.75 8.93
C THR A 127 0.63 10.24 7.51
N GLU A 128 0.83 11.08 6.49
CA GLU A 128 0.79 10.63 5.07
C GLU A 128 1.71 9.40 4.84
N LYS A 129 2.86 9.36 5.50
CA LYS A 129 3.81 8.23 5.42
C LYS A 129 3.31 6.93 6.09
N SER A 130 2.25 7.00 6.89
CA SER A 130 1.63 5.84 7.55
C SER A 130 0.50 5.20 6.74
N ASP A 131 0.10 5.78 5.59
CA ASP A 131 -0.81 5.13 4.65
C ASP A 131 -0.19 3.79 4.19
N PRO A 132 -0.90 2.66 4.37
CA PRO A 132 -0.40 1.35 3.94
C PRO A 132 0.02 1.28 2.47
N ARG A 133 -0.64 2.03 1.58
CA ARG A 133 -0.30 2.10 0.15
C ARG A 133 1.02 2.82 -0.07
N ILE A 134 1.22 3.98 0.56
CA ILE A 134 2.49 4.72 0.48
C ILE A 134 3.62 3.87 1.07
N ARG A 135 3.39 3.23 2.22
CA ARG A 135 4.37 2.33 2.84
C ARG A 135 4.73 1.16 1.93
N LEU A 136 3.75 0.56 1.25
CA LEU A 136 3.99 -0.49 0.27
C LEU A 136 4.83 0.01 -0.90
N ASN A 137 4.56 1.21 -1.41
CA ASN A 137 5.33 1.82 -2.49
C ASN A 137 6.77 2.11 -2.07
N VAL A 138 7.01 2.61 -0.85
CA VAL A 138 8.37 2.76 -0.31
C VAL A 138 9.11 1.42 -0.27
N ILE A 139 8.45 0.35 0.18
CA ILE A 139 9.04 -1.00 0.21
C ILE A 139 9.36 -1.48 -1.21
N ARG A 140 8.40 -1.38 -2.14
CA ARG A 140 8.60 -1.82 -3.53
C ARG A 140 9.71 -1.01 -4.22
N CYS A 141 9.70 0.32 -4.07
CA CYS A 141 10.70 1.23 -4.61
C CYS A 141 12.12 0.89 -4.12
N THR A 142 12.28 0.57 -2.84
CA THR A 142 13.61 0.32 -2.24
C THR A 142 14.08 -1.14 -2.31
N LYS A 143 13.18 -2.10 -2.52
CA LYS A 143 13.49 -3.54 -2.49
C LYS A 143 13.43 -4.22 -3.86
N LEU A 144 12.61 -3.73 -4.78
CA LEU A 144 12.60 -4.26 -6.15
C LEU A 144 13.78 -3.70 -6.96
N LYS A 145 13.89 -4.15 -8.21
CA LYS A 145 14.91 -3.72 -9.16
C LYS A 145 14.30 -3.45 -10.53
N GLY A 146 15.00 -2.65 -11.34
CA GLY A 146 14.59 -2.33 -12.71
C GLY A 146 13.29 -1.52 -12.77
N GLU A 147 12.50 -1.73 -13.82
CA GLU A 147 11.27 -0.97 -14.09
C GLU A 147 10.22 -1.13 -12.99
N ALA A 148 10.11 -2.30 -12.36
CA ALA A 148 9.15 -2.52 -11.27
C ALA A 148 9.47 -1.70 -10.01
N ALA A 149 10.77 -1.41 -9.77
CA ALA A 149 11.15 -0.47 -8.72
C ALA A 149 10.79 0.96 -9.12
N LEU A 150 11.09 1.33 -10.38
CA LEU A 150 10.83 2.67 -10.89
C LEU A 150 9.34 3.03 -10.84
N GLU A 151 8.47 2.13 -11.33
CA GLU A 151 7.02 2.29 -11.27
C GLU A 151 6.53 2.49 -9.83
N ALA A 152 7.01 1.68 -8.89
CA ALA A 152 6.63 1.81 -7.49
C ALA A 152 7.13 3.13 -6.86
N CYS A 153 8.32 3.59 -7.24
CA CYS A 153 8.81 4.90 -6.82
C CYS A 153 7.95 6.03 -7.40
N ASP A 154 7.54 5.94 -8.66
CA ASP A 154 6.69 6.93 -9.32
C ASP A 154 5.29 6.98 -8.71
N GLU A 155 4.66 5.83 -8.47
CA GLU A 155 3.39 5.71 -7.72
C GLU A 155 3.52 6.31 -6.32
N GLY A 156 4.62 6.02 -5.63
CA GLY A 156 4.91 6.58 -4.31
C GLY A 156 5.08 8.09 -4.32
N LEU A 157 5.85 8.64 -5.26
CA LEU A 157 6.13 10.08 -5.38
C LEU A 157 4.91 10.86 -5.85
N ALA A 158 4.01 10.25 -6.62
CA ALA A 158 2.73 10.85 -6.97
C ALA A 158 1.82 11.02 -5.74
N ALA A 159 1.88 10.07 -4.80
CA ALA A 159 1.12 10.11 -3.56
C ALA A 159 1.79 10.96 -2.45
N LEU A 160 3.13 10.96 -2.40
CA LEU A 160 3.92 11.70 -1.42
C LEU A 160 5.12 12.38 -2.10
N PRO A 161 4.91 13.57 -2.69
CA PRO A 161 5.97 14.31 -3.38
C PRO A 161 7.11 14.69 -2.44
N GLY A 162 8.35 14.46 -2.88
CA GLY A 162 9.54 14.84 -2.11
C GLY A 162 9.91 13.91 -0.96
N ASP A 163 9.24 12.75 -0.80
CA ASP A 163 9.72 11.74 0.15
C ASP A 163 11.12 11.26 -0.20
N VAL A 164 12.03 11.40 0.77
CA VAL A 164 13.45 11.13 0.60
C VAL A 164 13.72 9.69 0.18
N ASP A 165 13.04 8.71 0.79
CA ASP A 165 13.27 7.30 0.52
C ASP A 165 12.84 6.93 -0.91
N LEU A 166 11.72 7.49 -1.36
CA LEU A 166 11.20 7.30 -2.70
C LEU A 166 12.09 7.97 -3.77
N VAL A 167 12.59 9.19 -3.53
CA VAL A 167 13.50 9.86 -4.47
C VAL A 167 14.83 9.10 -4.57
N LEU A 168 15.41 8.68 -3.44
CA LEU A 168 16.67 7.93 -3.43
C LEU A 168 16.49 6.55 -4.06
N GLY A 169 15.39 5.84 -3.76
CA GLY A 169 15.07 4.57 -4.39
C GLY A 169 14.89 4.70 -5.91
N LYS A 170 14.22 5.76 -6.38
CA LYS A 170 14.08 6.06 -7.81
C LYS A 170 15.45 6.28 -8.46
N ALA A 171 16.31 7.08 -7.83
CA ALA A 171 17.66 7.32 -8.33
C ALA A 171 18.49 6.03 -8.38
N GLU A 172 18.40 5.16 -7.36
CA GLU A 172 19.06 3.84 -7.35
C GLU A 172 18.59 2.97 -8.53
N ALA A 173 17.27 2.87 -8.74
CA ALA A 173 16.69 2.11 -9.85
C ALA A 173 17.18 2.63 -11.22
N LEU A 174 17.20 3.96 -11.41
CA LEU A 174 17.74 4.59 -12.62
C LEU A 174 19.22 4.27 -12.83
N LEU A 175 20.03 4.29 -11.75
CA LEU A 175 21.44 3.95 -11.82
C LEU A 175 21.67 2.48 -12.21
N ASP A 176 20.90 1.56 -11.66
CA ASP A 176 20.95 0.12 -11.97
C ASP A 176 20.63 -0.13 -13.46
N MET A 177 19.71 0.64 -14.03
CA MET A 177 19.30 0.56 -15.44
C MET A 177 20.21 1.35 -16.41
N ASN A 178 21.31 1.94 -15.92
CA ASN A 178 22.17 2.84 -16.68
C ASN A 178 21.47 4.11 -17.23
N ARG A 179 20.38 4.55 -16.61
CA ARG A 179 19.73 5.84 -16.87
C ARG A 179 20.40 6.94 -16.02
N ILE A 180 21.73 7.05 -16.18
CA ILE A 180 22.60 7.81 -15.27
C ILE A 180 22.30 9.31 -15.27
N VAL A 181 22.07 9.87 -16.46
CA VAL A 181 21.77 11.29 -16.62
C VAL A 181 20.46 11.66 -15.93
N GLU A 182 19.43 10.82 -16.07
CA GLU A 182 18.13 11.02 -15.41
C GLU A 182 18.28 10.98 -13.88
N ALA A 183 19.06 10.04 -13.35
CA ALA A 183 19.36 9.97 -11.92
C ALA A 183 20.07 11.24 -11.41
N ILE A 184 21.06 11.75 -12.15
CA ILE A 184 21.78 12.98 -11.77
C ILE A 184 20.84 14.17 -11.71
N LEU A 185 19.97 14.33 -12.72
CA LEU A 185 19.04 15.46 -12.78
C LEU A 185 18.04 15.40 -11.63
N LEU A 186 17.43 14.23 -11.40
CA LEU A 186 16.51 14.00 -10.29
C LEU A 186 17.15 14.35 -8.93
N LEU A 187 18.36 13.86 -8.68
CA LEU A 187 19.06 14.08 -7.42
C LEU A 187 19.49 15.53 -7.22
N ARG A 188 19.86 16.25 -8.30
CA ARG A 188 20.19 17.67 -8.23
C ARG A 188 18.97 18.53 -7.90
N GLU A 189 17.83 18.21 -8.50
CA GLU A 189 16.55 18.84 -8.18
C GLU A 189 16.17 18.59 -6.71
N ALA A 190 16.20 17.32 -6.27
CA ALA A 190 15.89 16.97 -4.89
C ALA A 190 16.83 17.64 -3.88
N ARG A 191 18.13 17.74 -4.19
CA ARG A 191 19.11 18.44 -3.35
C ARG A 191 18.82 19.94 -3.24
N ALA A 192 18.30 20.57 -4.29
CA ALA A 192 17.93 21.98 -4.23
C ALA A 192 16.78 22.22 -3.24
N SER A 193 15.83 21.28 -3.16
CA SER A 193 14.71 21.34 -2.21
C SER A 193 15.03 20.81 -0.81
N HIS A 194 16.09 20.00 -0.66
CA HIS A 194 16.47 19.34 0.59
C HIS A 194 17.98 19.50 0.90
N ALA A 195 18.45 20.75 0.97
CA ALA A 195 19.87 21.08 1.07
C ALA A 195 20.59 20.48 2.30
N SER A 196 19.86 20.19 3.39
CA SER A 196 20.41 19.59 4.62
C SER A 196 20.58 18.08 4.55
N ASN A 197 20.00 17.40 3.55
CA ASN A 197 20.07 15.95 3.43
C ASN A 197 21.36 15.54 2.69
N THR A 198 22.30 14.96 3.44
CA THR A 198 23.61 14.55 2.93
C THR A 198 23.53 13.37 1.94
N GLN A 199 22.49 12.54 2.02
CA GLN A 199 22.34 11.36 1.16
C GLN A 199 22.20 11.74 -0.32
N PHE A 200 21.52 12.86 -0.62
CA PHE A 200 21.45 13.36 -1.99
C PHE A 200 22.84 13.76 -2.51
N ALA A 201 23.67 14.42 -1.69
CA ALA A 201 25.03 14.81 -2.10
C ALA A 201 25.92 13.59 -2.39
N GLU A 202 25.87 12.57 -1.53
CA GLU A 202 26.60 11.32 -1.71
C GLU A 202 26.17 10.57 -2.97
N MET A 203 24.85 10.51 -3.22
CA MET A 203 24.31 9.81 -4.38
C MET A 203 24.58 10.54 -5.69
N VAL A 204 24.54 11.88 -5.71
CA VAL A 204 25.03 12.68 -6.85
C VAL A 204 26.48 12.33 -7.14
N GLY A 205 27.35 12.28 -6.13
CA GLY A 205 28.76 11.92 -6.29
C GLY A 205 28.95 10.53 -6.93
N ARG A 206 28.18 9.52 -6.48
CA ARG A 206 28.19 8.17 -7.08
C ARG A 206 27.73 8.19 -8.54
N ALA A 207 26.63 8.88 -8.84
CA ALA A 207 26.08 8.99 -10.18
C ALA A 207 27.06 9.70 -11.14
N GLU A 208 27.69 10.78 -10.69
CA GLU A 208 28.70 11.52 -11.46
C GLU A 208 29.97 10.70 -11.70
N ALA A 209 30.42 9.92 -10.71
CA ALA A 209 31.55 9.00 -10.89
C ALA A 209 31.23 7.93 -11.94
N LYS A 210 30.04 7.33 -11.91
CA LYS A 210 29.58 6.38 -12.92
C LYS A 210 29.47 7.03 -14.32
N ARG A 211 28.93 8.25 -14.41
CA ARG A 211 28.89 9.03 -15.67
C ARG A 211 30.30 9.27 -16.20
N LYS A 212 31.25 9.65 -15.35
CA LYS A 212 32.64 9.93 -15.73
C LYS A 212 33.33 8.68 -16.29
N LEU A 213 33.10 7.51 -15.68
CA LEU A 213 33.60 6.24 -16.21
C LEU A 213 33.05 5.97 -17.61
N LEU A 214 31.75 6.15 -17.82
CA LEU A 214 31.10 5.95 -19.13
C LEU A 214 31.55 6.98 -20.16
N SER A 215 31.75 8.24 -19.77
CA SER A 215 32.37 9.26 -20.61
C SER A 215 33.78 8.83 -21.03
N GLY A 216 34.58 8.26 -20.13
CA GLY A 216 35.87 7.65 -20.49
C GLY A 216 35.73 6.54 -21.54
N GLN A 217 34.79 5.62 -21.34
CA GLN A 217 34.52 4.51 -22.26
C GLN A 217 34.05 4.98 -23.65
N CYS A 218 33.29 6.07 -23.73
CA CYS A 218 32.88 6.70 -24.99
C CYS A 218 34.07 7.05 -25.89
N PHE A 219 35.20 7.46 -25.30
CA PHE A 219 36.41 7.84 -26.05
C PHE A 219 37.40 6.69 -26.26
N THR A 220 37.43 5.70 -25.37
CA THR A 220 38.42 4.60 -25.44
C THR A 220 37.92 3.37 -26.17
N ARG A 221 36.62 3.08 -26.12
CA ARG A 221 36.02 1.93 -26.83
C ARG A 221 35.79 2.25 -28.31
N ARG A 222 35.39 1.22 -29.05
CA ARG A 222 35.09 1.29 -30.50
C ARG A 222 33.63 0.89 -30.79
N GLY A 223 33.12 1.33 -31.95
CA GLY A 223 31.84 0.89 -32.50
C GLY A 223 30.64 1.10 -31.56
N ALA A 224 29.72 0.13 -31.57
CA ALA A 224 28.45 0.20 -30.84
C ALA A 224 28.61 0.35 -29.32
N GLU A 225 29.66 -0.23 -28.73
CA GLU A 225 29.92 -0.09 -27.28
C GLU A 225 30.32 1.34 -26.90
N ALA A 226 31.17 1.97 -27.72
CA ALA A 226 31.54 3.36 -27.53
C ALA A 226 30.31 4.26 -27.67
N LEU A 227 29.48 4.01 -28.69
CA LEU A 227 28.27 4.78 -28.93
C LEU A 227 27.31 4.69 -27.74
N LYS A 228 27.07 3.46 -27.24
CA LYS A 228 26.24 3.24 -26.05
C LYS A 228 26.79 3.97 -24.82
N ALA A 229 28.10 3.95 -24.61
CA ALA A 229 28.73 4.68 -23.51
C ALA A 229 28.57 6.20 -23.67
N CYS A 230 28.70 6.73 -24.89
CA CYS A 230 28.44 8.14 -25.20
C CYS A 230 26.98 8.51 -24.91
N ASP A 231 26.02 7.69 -25.37
CA ASP A 231 24.58 7.92 -25.18
C ASP A 231 24.22 7.99 -23.70
N ILE A 232 24.74 7.07 -22.87
CA ILE A 232 24.46 7.04 -21.44
C ILE A 232 25.14 8.23 -20.72
N ALA A 233 26.35 8.63 -21.12
CA ALA A 233 27.14 9.64 -20.42
C ALA A 233 26.77 11.10 -20.79
N LEU A 234 25.99 11.29 -21.86
CA LEU A 234 25.67 12.60 -22.43
C LEU A 234 24.77 13.42 -21.51
N LEU A 235 25.39 14.31 -20.73
CA LEU A 235 24.71 15.25 -19.86
C LEU A 235 24.78 16.65 -20.46
N LYS A 236 23.63 17.28 -20.70
CA LYS A 236 23.55 18.65 -21.20
C LYS A 236 24.15 19.64 -20.20
N GLY A 237 24.89 20.62 -20.70
CA GLY A 237 25.63 21.62 -19.93
C GLY A 237 26.92 21.09 -19.28
N ALA A 238 27.25 19.80 -19.42
CA ALA A 238 28.49 19.27 -18.89
C ALA A 238 29.70 19.76 -19.71
N ALA A 239 30.84 19.95 -19.06
CA ALA A 239 32.07 20.44 -19.70
C ALA A 239 32.54 19.55 -20.88
N ASP A 240 32.21 18.26 -20.85
CA ASP A 240 32.54 17.28 -21.89
C ASP A 240 31.44 17.09 -22.94
N GLU A 241 30.30 17.79 -22.87
CA GLU A 241 29.15 17.61 -23.77
C GLU A 241 29.56 17.77 -25.24
N LEU A 242 30.25 18.87 -25.58
CA LEU A 242 30.73 19.11 -26.95
C LEU A 242 31.59 17.96 -27.47
N ARG A 243 32.48 17.43 -26.63
CA ARG A 243 33.41 16.38 -27.00
C ARG A 243 32.67 15.05 -27.21
N ILE A 244 31.70 14.74 -26.34
CA ILE A 244 30.85 13.54 -26.46
C ILE A 244 30.01 13.63 -27.75
N GLN A 245 29.40 14.79 -28.04
CA GLN A 245 28.56 14.95 -29.24
C GLN A 245 29.35 14.75 -30.55
N ARG A 246 30.59 15.24 -30.63
CA ARG A 246 31.46 14.98 -31.79
C ARG A 246 31.76 13.50 -31.94
N ARG A 247 32.23 12.86 -30.86
CA ARG A 247 32.54 11.42 -30.86
C ARG A 247 31.33 10.57 -31.23
N ARG A 248 30.15 10.92 -30.70
CA ARG A 248 28.89 10.28 -31.02
C ARG A 248 28.56 10.39 -32.51
N ALA A 249 28.74 11.57 -33.10
CA ALA A 249 28.49 11.80 -34.52
C ALA A 249 29.39 10.92 -35.41
N ASP A 250 30.69 10.86 -35.11
CA ASP A 250 31.65 10.01 -35.83
C ASP A 250 31.25 8.53 -35.75
N LEU A 251 30.93 8.05 -34.54
CA LEU A 251 30.51 6.66 -34.30
C LEU A 251 29.18 6.30 -34.99
N LEU A 252 28.26 7.26 -35.12
CA LEU A 252 27.01 7.08 -35.86
C LEU A 252 27.23 7.05 -37.36
N PHE A 253 28.13 7.89 -37.86
CA PHE A 253 28.52 7.91 -39.27
C PHE A 253 29.18 6.58 -39.67
N GLU A 254 30.09 6.06 -38.85
CA GLU A 254 30.72 4.73 -39.03
C GLU A 254 29.69 3.59 -39.09
N GLN A 255 28.51 3.76 -38.47
CA GLN A 255 27.41 2.79 -38.46
C GLN A 255 26.36 3.05 -39.56
N ASN A 256 26.64 3.92 -40.53
CA ASN A 256 25.70 4.33 -41.58
C ASN A 256 24.39 4.97 -41.05
N ARG A 257 24.41 5.54 -39.84
CA ARG A 257 23.26 6.23 -39.22
C ARG A 257 23.34 7.74 -39.49
N ALA A 258 23.35 8.10 -40.78
CA ALA A 258 23.66 9.46 -41.24
C ALA A 258 22.76 10.56 -40.67
N ALA A 259 21.45 10.32 -40.53
CA ALA A 259 20.51 11.30 -39.99
C ALA A 259 20.82 11.63 -38.51
N GLU A 260 21.13 10.63 -37.71
CA GLU A 260 21.48 10.81 -36.30
C GLU A 260 22.88 11.41 -36.12
N ALA A 261 23.82 11.04 -36.99
CA ALA A 261 25.14 11.65 -37.04
C ALA A 261 25.05 13.16 -37.34
N LEU A 262 24.23 13.55 -38.31
CA LEU A 262 23.96 14.95 -38.63
C LEU A 262 23.36 15.69 -37.44
N ALA A 263 22.41 15.09 -36.72
CA ALA A 263 21.83 15.70 -35.53
C ALA A 263 22.88 15.93 -34.43
N ALA A 264 23.78 14.96 -34.20
CA ALA A 264 24.87 15.09 -33.23
C ALA A 264 25.90 16.17 -33.65
N HIS A 265 26.24 16.26 -34.95
CA HIS A 265 27.09 17.36 -35.45
C HIS A 265 26.43 18.73 -35.29
N LYS A 266 25.13 18.85 -35.60
CA LYS A 266 24.36 20.10 -35.38
C LYS A 266 24.38 20.50 -33.90
N ALA A 267 24.21 19.54 -32.98
CA ALA A 267 24.33 19.79 -31.54
C ALA A 267 25.74 20.25 -31.15
N ALA A 268 26.79 19.56 -31.62
CA ALA A 268 28.18 19.96 -31.37
C ALA A 268 28.51 21.36 -31.92
N ARG A 269 27.96 21.73 -33.09
CA ARG A 269 28.17 23.07 -33.67
C ARG A 269 27.54 24.15 -32.79
N ARG A 270 26.29 23.96 -32.36
CA ARG A 270 25.60 24.89 -31.44
C ARG A 270 26.37 25.10 -30.14
N LEU A 271 26.98 24.05 -29.59
CA LEU A 271 27.81 24.14 -28.39
C LEU A 271 29.14 24.87 -28.66
N LYS A 272 29.73 24.70 -29.85
CA LYS A 272 30.94 25.42 -30.26
C LYS A 272 30.66 26.91 -30.44
N SER A 273 29.60 27.26 -31.19
CA SER A 273 29.20 28.66 -31.42
C SER A 273 28.85 29.37 -30.12
N ALA A 274 28.10 28.73 -29.22
CA ALA A 274 27.80 29.27 -27.90
C ALA A 274 29.06 29.55 -27.07
N LYS A 275 30.14 28.79 -27.27
CA LYS A 275 31.42 28.98 -26.57
C LYS A 275 32.33 30.01 -27.23
N THR A 276 32.27 30.16 -28.56
CA THR A 276 33.11 31.11 -29.32
C THR A 276 32.43 32.44 -29.62
N GLY A 277 31.13 32.58 -29.32
CA GLY A 277 30.35 33.77 -29.65
C GLY A 277 30.14 34.01 -31.15
N ALA A 278 30.37 32.99 -31.99
CA ALA A 278 30.36 33.09 -33.45
C ALA A 278 29.10 32.43 -34.03
N ASP A 279 28.29 33.18 -34.76
CA ASP A 279 27.02 32.74 -35.36
C ASP A 279 27.26 32.22 -36.80
N ASP A 280 27.84 31.02 -36.93
CA ASP A 280 28.21 30.40 -38.22
C ASP A 280 27.06 29.53 -38.79
N GLY A 281 25.90 30.15 -39.07
CA GLY A 281 24.65 29.46 -39.35
C GLY A 281 24.54 28.74 -40.71
N GLU A 282 25.14 29.25 -41.78
CA GLU A 282 24.62 28.92 -43.13
C GLU A 282 25.60 28.22 -44.09
N VAL A 283 26.92 28.36 -43.93
CA VAL A 283 27.87 27.97 -45.00
C VAL A 283 28.18 26.46 -45.04
N GLU A 284 27.92 25.69 -43.98
CA GLU A 284 28.30 24.26 -43.92
C GLU A 284 27.12 23.26 -44.02
N GLU A 285 25.87 23.71 -44.07
CA GLU A 285 24.74 22.78 -44.27
C GLU A 285 24.77 22.14 -45.68
N SER A 286 25.39 22.81 -46.65
CA SER A 286 25.72 22.29 -47.98
C SER A 286 26.83 21.23 -47.94
N ALA A 287 27.97 21.50 -47.28
CA ALA A 287 29.11 20.58 -47.23
C ALA A 287 28.82 19.26 -46.51
N VAL A 288 27.97 19.28 -45.47
CA VAL A 288 27.54 18.06 -44.77
C VAL A 288 26.43 17.34 -45.53
N ARG A 289 25.51 18.05 -46.22
CA ARG A 289 24.58 17.42 -47.16
C ARG A 289 25.31 16.76 -48.33
N GLU A 290 26.34 17.39 -48.89
CA GLU A 290 27.17 16.83 -49.95
C GLU A 290 27.88 15.56 -49.48
N ARG A 291 28.55 15.56 -48.33
CA ARG A 291 29.17 14.33 -47.80
C ARG A 291 28.16 13.24 -47.42
N SER A 292 26.95 13.63 -47.03
CA SER A 292 25.86 12.67 -46.73
C SER A 292 25.23 12.09 -48.01
N ALA A 293 25.12 12.88 -49.06
CA ALA A 293 24.65 12.45 -50.39
C ALA A 293 25.72 11.60 -51.10
N GLU A 294 26.99 11.95 -50.95
CA GLU A 294 28.13 11.20 -51.50
C GLU A 294 28.32 9.86 -50.78
N ALA A 295 28.07 9.80 -49.46
CA ALA A 295 28.04 8.54 -48.71
C ALA A 295 26.80 7.68 -49.02
N ALA A 296 25.64 8.28 -49.33
CA ALA A 296 24.45 7.55 -49.77
C ALA A 296 24.54 7.05 -51.22
N ALA A 297 25.38 7.69 -52.05
CA ALA A 297 25.66 7.30 -53.43
C ALA A 297 26.84 6.31 -53.56
N ALA A 298 27.62 6.10 -52.51
CA ALA A 298 28.68 5.12 -52.50
C ALA A 298 28.09 3.69 -52.36
N PRO A 299 28.34 2.76 -53.30
CA PRO A 299 27.87 1.39 -53.16
C PRO A 299 28.49 0.75 -51.91
N PRO A 300 27.77 -0.19 -51.25
CA PRO A 300 28.30 -0.85 -50.07
C PRO A 300 29.67 -1.45 -50.41
N LYS A 301 30.69 -1.15 -49.60
CA LYS A 301 32.00 -1.81 -49.72
C LYS A 301 31.77 -3.30 -49.57
N VAL A 302 31.82 -4.01 -50.70
CA VAL A 302 31.79 -5.47 -50.75
C VAL A 302 32.93 -5.94 -49.86
N ALA A 303 32.59 -6.72 -48.84
CA ALA A 303 33.58 -7.45 -48.07
C ALA A 303 34.37 -8.31 -49.05
N VAL A 304 35.63 -7.93 -49.29
CA VAL A 304 36.58 -8.78 -49.99
C VAL A 304 36.82 -9.96 -49.05
N ALA A 305 36.22 -11.10 -49.39
CA ALA A 305 36.55 -12.38 -48.78
C ALA A 305 38.04 -12.63 -49.04
N GLU A 306 38.82 -12.73 -47.97
CA GLU A 306 40.19 -13.23 -48.06
C GLU A 306 40.17 -14.69 -48.56
N PRO A 307 41.10 -15.08 -49.45
CA PRO A 307 41.15 -16.42 -49.98
C PRO A 307 41.64 -17.40 -48.92
N THR A 308 40.92 -18.51 -48.80
CA THR A 308 41.35 -19.70 -48.05
C THR A 308 42.61 -20.29 -48.70
N PRO A 309 43.68 -20.59 -47.94
CA PRO A 309 44.71 -21.49 -48.42
C PRO A 309 44.34 -22.94 -48.13
N ALA A 310 44.45 -23.75 -49.17
CA ALA A 310 44.24 -25.19 -49.19
C ALA A 310 45.30 -25.95 -48.38
N LYS A 311 44.84 -27.09 -47.88
CA LYS A 311 45.52 -28.19 -47.18
C LYS A 311 46.68 -28.78 -48.01
N PRO A 312 47.76 -29.26 -47.37
CA PRO A 312 48.49 -30.44 -47.82
C PRO A 312 48.35 -31.62 -46.86
N ALA A 313 48.49 -32.81 -47.43
CA ALA A 313 48.25 -34.11 -46.82
C ALA A 313 49.38 -34.61 -45.87
N GLU A 314 48.93 -35.47 -44.96
CA GLU A 314 49.58 -36.58 -44.25
C GLU A 314 51.11 -36.75 -44.29
N THR A 315 51.70 -36.82 -43.10
CA THR A 315 52.62 -37.92 -42.74
C THR A 315 52.40 -38.35 -41.29
N VAL A 316 52.42 -39.67 -41.10
CA VAL A 316 52.19 -40.48 -39.91
C VAL A 316 53.38 -40.39 -38.93
N SER A 317 53.12 -40.32 -37.63
CA SER A 317 53.89 -41.07 -36.62
C SER A 317 53.13 -41.15 -35.29
N GLU A 318 53.00 -42.38 -34.79
CA GLU A 318 52.42 -42.81 -33.53
C GLU A 318 53.12 -42.20 -32.30
N ALA A 319 52.35 -41.96 -31.23
CA ALA A 319 52.71 -42.38 -29.86
C ALA A 319 51.50 -42.23 -28.93
N GLU A 320 51.21 -43.30 -28.20
CA GLU A 320 50.10 -43.52 -27.28
C GLU A 320 50.16 -42.62 -26.02
N SER A 321 49.01 -42.25 -25.47
CA SER A 321 48.67 -42.50 -24.05
C SER A 321 47.26 -42.00 -23.67
N ARG A 322 46.39 -42.99 -23.43
CA ARG A 322 45.39 -43.15 -22.36
C ARG A 322 45.16 -41.97 -21.37
N ILE A 323 43.87 -41.66 -21.16
CA ILE A 323 43.05 -41.64 -19.90
C ILE A 323 41.85 -40.69 -20.16
N ASP A 324 40.65 -41.25 -20.42
CA ASP A 324 39.49 -41.33 -19.51
C ASP A 324 38.81 -39.95 -19.32
N GLY A 325 37.58 -39.67 -19.75
CA GLY A 325 36.32 -40.38 -19.50
C GLY A 325 35.39 -39.41 -18.76
N GLY A 326 34.29 -38.94 -19.37
CA GLY A 326 33.40 -37.97 -18.70
C GLY A 326 32.25 -37.45 -19.54
N GLN A 327 31.18 -38.25 -19.62
CA GLN A 327 29.99 -38.04 -20.41
C GLN A 327 29.14 -36.83 -20.00
N ALA A 328 28.62 -36.14 -21.02
CA ALA A 328 27.45 -35.28 -20.96
C ALA A 328 26.17 -36.09 -20.72
N LYS A 329 25.31 -35.64 -19.79
CA LYS A 329 23.91 -36.06 -19.72
C LYS A 329 22.99 -34.86 -19.94
N ARG A 330 22.26 -34.93 -21.05
CA ARG A 330 21.00 -34.21 -21.28
C ARG A 330 19.94 -34.83 -20.38
N GLY A 331 19.13 -34.00 -19.75
CA GLY A 331 17.93 -34.39 -19.03
C GLY A 331 16.84 -33.35 -19.26
N ALA A 332 15.94 -33.64 -20.18
CA ALA A 332 14.67 -32.96 -20.31
C ALA A 332 13.80 -33.26 -19.09
N ASN A 333 13.01 -32.30 -18.63
CA ASN A 333 11.70 -32.56 -18.06
C ASN A 333 10.85 -31.30 -18.03
N ALA A 334 9.77 -31.33 -18.82
CA ALA A 334 8.60 -30.48 -18.69
C ALA A 334 7.65 -31.13 -17.68
N ALA A 335 7.13 -30.34 -16.73
CA ALA A 335 5.96 -30.69 -15.94
C ALA A 335 5.15 -29.42 -15.63
N ALA A 336 3.88 -29.44 -16.03
CA ALA A 336 2.87 -28.42 -15.76
C ALA A 336 2.37 -28.51 -14.29
N PRO A 337 1.68 -27.48 -13.76
CA PRO A 337 1.50 -27.26 -12.33
C PRO A 337 0.24 -27.93 -11.77
N SER A 338 0.30 -28.38 -10.51
CA SER A 338 -0.85 -28.77 -9.70
C SER A 338 -1.10 -27.74 -8.57
N PRO A 339 -2.37 -27.56 -8.13
CA PRO A 339 -2.82 -26.39 -7.38
C PRO A 339 -2.66 -26.59 -5.86
N VAL A 340 -2.24 -25.56 -5.14
CA VAL A 340 -2.24 -25.56 -3.66
C VAL A 340 -2.92 -24.28 -3.14
N THR A 341 -4.19 -24.48 -2.79
CA THR A 341 -4.89 -24.01 -1.59
C THR A 341 -4.54 -22.62 -1.04
N ALA A 342 -5.48 -21.68 -1.24
CA ALA A 342 -5.53 -20.40 -0.55
C ALA A 342 -5.59 -20.59 0.98
N GLN A 343 -4.55 -20.16 1.68
CA GLN A 343 -4.62 -19.95 3.12
C GLN A 343 -5.25 -18.58 3.39
N VAL A 344 -6.44 -18.61 3.98
CA VAL A 344 -7.08 -17.46 4.61
C VAL A 344 -6.28 -17.12 5.87
N THR A 345 -5.46 -16.09 5.82
CA THR A 345 -4.86 -15.53 7.04
C THR A 345 -5.92 -14.77 7.83
N ARG A 346 -6.13 -15.26 9.05
CA ARG A 346 -7.06 -14.73 10.05
C ARG A 346 -6.71 -13.28 10.39
N TYR A 347 -7.76 -12.48 10.65
CA TYR A 347 -7.69 -11.15 11.23
C TYR A 347 -6.78 -11.12 12.48
N SER A 348 -5.90 -10.12 12.55
CA SER A 348 -5.07 -9.81 13.71
C SER A 348 -5.95 -9.40 14.89
N ASN A 349 -5.92 -10.18 15.96
CA ASN A 349 -6.42 -9.77 17.26
C ASN A 349 -5.66 -8.50 17.71
N ALA A 350 -6.38 -7.48 18.14
CA ALA A 350 -5.77 -6.34 18.85
C ALA A 350 -5.11 -6.86 20.15
N PRO A 351 -3.98 -6.27 20.58
CA PRO A 351 -3.33 -6.68 21.82
C PRO A 351 -4.25 -6.38 23.01
N LEU A 352 -4.60 -7.42 23.77
CA LEU A 352 -5.26 -7.27 25.07
C LEU A 352 -4.29 -6.60 26.06
N ARG A 353 -4.85 -5.81 26.99
CA ARG A 353 -4.08 -5.16 28.04
C ARG A 353 -3.25 -6.18 28.85
N PRO A 354 -1.96 -5.91 29.16
CA PRO A 354 -1.18 -6.76 30.05
C PRO A 354 -1.81 -6.79 31.44
N GLY A 355 -2.14 -7.97 31.96
CA GLY A 355 -2.54 -8.17 33.37
C GLY A 355 -4.00 -8.53 33.65
N ILE A 356 -4.79 -8.95 32.66
CA ILE A 356 -6.13 -9.52 32.92
C ILE A 356 -6.04 -11.06 32.87
N THR A 357 -6.12 -11.70 34.05
CA THR A 357 -6.50 -13.10 34.17
C THR A 357 -8.01 -13.17 34.38
N TYR A 358 -8.71 -13.95 33.56
CA TYR A 358 -10.12 -14.29 33.76
C TYR A 358 -10.31 -15.14 35.00
#